data_AF-A0A327TPG3-F1
#
_entry.id   AF-A0A327TPG3-F1
#
_cell.length_a   1.000
_cell.length_b   1.000
_cell.length_c   1.000
_cell.angle_alpha   90.00
_cell.angle_beta   90.00
_cell.angle_gamma   90.00
#
_symmetry.space_group_name_H-M   'P 1'
#
loop_
_entity.id
_entity.type
_entity.pdbx_description
1 polymer ?
#
loop_
_entity_poly.entity_id
_entity_poly.type
_entity_poly.pdbx_seq_one_letter_code
_entity_poly.pdbx_strand_id
1 'polypeptide(L)'
;MTAQPDYQADPPGGTPPMGTLAELRAALGVWGFPGDLQQFEGELDALDLDDLTRVREVIQAYRHRVMLRCDPHAMAALTRSTADVSFELGRKMSERNAR
;
A
#
# COMPACT_ATOMS: atom_id res chain seq x y z
N MET A 1 -9.68 -12.62 31.04
CA MET A 1 -10.26 -12.45 29.70
C MET A 1 -10.28 -10.96 29.37
N THR A 2 -9.37 -10.50 28.52
CA THR A 2 -9.41 -9.15 27.94
C THR A 2 -9.92 -9.29 26.52
N ALA A 3 -11.23 -9.13 26.32
CA ALA A 3 -11.81 -9.03 24.98
C ALA A 3 -11.36 -7.69 24.39
N GLN A 4 -10.61 -7.73 23.29
CA GLN A 4 -10.36 -6.52 22.50
C GLN A 4 -11.67 -6.12 21.82
N PRO A 5 -11.99 -4.81 21.73
CA PRO A 5 -13.25 -4.36 21.17
C PRO A 5 -13.33 -4.72 19.68
N ASP A 6 -14.51 -5.19 19.27
CA ASP A 6 -14.88 -5.42 17.88
C ASP A 6 -14.64 -4.14 17.06
N TYR A 7 -13.53 -4.11 16.33
CA TYR A 7 -13.35 -3.18 15.22
C TYR A 7 -14.33 -3.62 14.12
N GLN A 8 -15.56 -3.11 14.19
CA GLN A 8 -16.52 -3.20 13.09
C GLN A 8 -15.83 -2.62 11.85
N ALA A 9 -15.44 -3.51 10.95
CA ALA A 9 -15.01 -3.16 9.62
C ALA A 9 -16.21 -2.54 8.91
N ASP A 10 -16.13 -1.24 8.66
CA ASP A 10 -17.01 -0.52 7.74
C ASP A 10 -16.38 -0.63 6.33
N PRO A 11 -17.05 -1.21 5.32
CA PRO A 11 -16.67 -1.00 3.93
C PRO A 11 -17.85 -0.50 3.06
N PRO A 12 -17.61 0.22 1.94
CA PRO A 12 -16.50 1.10 1.60
C PRO A 12 -16.98 2.52 1.18
N GLY A 13 -16.24 3.54 1.58
CA GLY A 13 -16.46 4.92 1.10
C GLY A 13 -15.58 5.97 1.77
N GLY A 14 -15.09 5.67 2.98
CA GLY A 14 -14.14 6.51 3.72
C GLY A 14 -12.72 5.95 3.69
N THR A 15 -11.74 6.84 3.71
CA THR A 15 -10.34 6.48 4.01
C THR A 15 -10.25 5.78 5.36
N PRO A 16 -9.54 4.64 5.49
CA PRO A 16 -9.43 3.92 6.75
C PRO A 16 -8.74 4.79 7.81
N PRO A 17 -9.16 4.70 9.09
CA PRO A 17 -8.42 5.32 10.17
C PRO A 17 -7.01 4.73 10.22
N MET A 18 -6.01 5.59 10.38
CA MET A 18 -4.58 5.22 10.43
C MET A 18 -3.84 6.08 11.48
N GLY A 19 -4.53 6.63 12.46
CA GLY A 19 -3.95 7.49 13.50
C GLY A 19 -3.00 6.74 14.46
N THR A 20 -3.14 5.43 14.56
CA THR A 20 -2.29 4.56 15.38
C THR A 20 -1.59 3.47 14.57
N LEU A 21 -0.55 2.86 15.14
CA LEU A 21 0.15 1.73 14.52
C LEU A 21 -0.77 0.50 14.37
N ALA A 22 -1.66 0.28 15.34
CA ALA A 22 -2.66 -0.80 15.29
C ALA A 22 -3.67 -0.57 14.15
N GLU A 23 -4.14 0.67 13.99
CA GLU A 23 -4.99 1.06 12.88
C GLU A 23 -4.30 0.88 11.52
N LEU A 24 -3.01 1.24 11.42
CA LEU A 24 -2.25 1.01 10.20
C LEU A 24 -2.11 -0.48 9.86
N ARG A 25 -1.86 -1.34 10.86
CA ARG A 25 -1.81 -2.80 10.64
C ARG A 25 -3.14 -3.35 10.15
N ALA A 26 -4.24 -2.93 10.76
CA ALA A 26 -5.59 -3.33 10.33
C ALA A 26 -5.87 -2.84 8.90
N ALA A 27 -5.49 -1.59 8.59
CA ALA A 27 -5.63 -1.01 7.26
C ALA A 27 -4.79 -1.76 6.21
N LEU A 28 -3.56 -2.17 6.53
CA LEU A 28 -2.72 -2.97 5.63
C LEU A 28 -3.29 -4.38 5.41
N GLY A 29 -3.88 -4.99 6.44
CA GLY A 29 -4.52 -6.30 6.32
C GLY A 29 -5.75 -6.31 5.40
N VAL A 30 -6.51 -5.21 5.38
CA VAL A 30 -7.78 -5.13 4.62
C VAL A 30 -7.62 -4.39 3.28
N TRP A 31 -6.82 -3.32 3.26
CA TRP A 31 -6.66 -2.39 2.14
C TRP A 31 -5.23 -2.37 1.58
N GLY A 32 -4.26 -3.06 2.20
CA GLY A 32 -2.90 -3.16 1.68
C GLY A 32 -2.79 -4.08 0.46
N PHE A 33 -1.68 -3.99 -0.28
CA PHE A 33 -1.34 -4.98 -1.28
C PHE A 33 -1.03 -6.34 -0.62
N PRO A 34 -1.27 -7.47 -1.30
CA PRO A 34 -0.89 -8.77 -0.78
C PRO A 34 0.59 -8.78 -0.37
N GLY A 35 0.87 -9.07 0.91
CA GLY A 35 2.22 -9.08 1.47
C GLY A 35 2.67 -7.79 2.16
N ASP A 36 1.98 -6.65 1.95
CA ASP A 36 2.36 -5.37 2.56
C ASP A 36 2.41 -5.44 4.09
N LEU A 37 1.44 -6.11 4.73
CA LEU A 37 1.44 -6.27 6.19
C LEU A 37 2.68 -7.02 6.69
N GLN A 38 3.05 -8.11 6.00
CA GLN A 38 4.18 -8.95 6.40
C GLN A 38 5.51 -8.24 6.15
N GLN A 39 5.61 -7.46 5.07
CA GLN A 39 6.76 -6.61 4.79
C GLN A 39 6.87 -5.47 5.80
N PHE A 40 5.75 -4.85 6.16
CA PHE A 40 5.69 -3.79 7.16
C PHE A 40 6.18 -4.25 8.53
N GLU A 41 5.70 -5.40 9.03
CA GLU A 41 6.20 -5.94 10.31
C GLU A 41 7.68 -6.30 10.23
N GLY A 42 8.14 -6.91 9.12
CA GLY A 42 9.55 -7.25 8.95
C GLY A 42 10.46 -6.02 8.91
N GLU A 43 10.03 -4.93 8.26
CA GLU A 43 10.75 -3.66 8.29
C GLU A 43 10.73 -3.04 9.69
N LEU A 44 9.62 -3.11 10.41
CA LEU A 44 9.51 -2.56 11.76
C LEU A 44 10.36 -3.32 12.78
N ASP A 45 10.42 -4.65 12.69
CA ASP A 45 11.22 -5.50 13.56
C ASP A 45 12.73 -5.31 13.34
N ALA A 46 13.13 -4.93 12.13
CA ALA A 46 14.53 -4.67 11.79
C ALA A 46 15.00 -3.26 12.17
N LEU A 47 14.09 -2.38 12.62
CA LEU A 47 14.40 -1.00 12.93
C LEU A 47 14.93 -0.81 14.35
N ASP A 48 15.89 0.09 14.47
CA ASP A 48 16.24 0.67 15.75
C ASP A 48 15.12 1.62 16.20
N LEU A 49 14.53 1.34 17.36
CA LEU A 49 13.43 2.13 17.92
C LEU A 49 13.87 3.54 18.32
N ASP A 50 15.16 3.75 18.56
CA ASP A 50 15.71 5.07 18.83
C ASP A 50 15.82 5.93 17.55
N ASP A 51 15.82 5.32 16.36
CA ASP A 51 15.73 6.02 15.07
C ASP A 51 14.26 6.32 14.70
N LEU A 52 13.70 7.29 15.41
CA LEU A 52 12.32 7.75 15.19
C LEU A 52 12.10 8.36 13.80
N THR A 53 13.15 8.82 13.12
CA THR A 53 13.05 9.35 11.76
C THR A 53 12.74 8.20 10.82
N ARG A 54 13.51 7.11 10.94
CA ARG A 54 13.34 5.95 10.08
C ARG A 54 12.02 5.23 10.34
N VAL A 55 11.60 5.10 11.60
CA VAL A 55 10.27 4.58 11.97
C VAL A 55 9.16 5.40 11.31
N ARG A 56 9.27 6.74 11.34
CA ARG A 56 8.29 7.63 10.70
C ARG A 56 8.26 7.43 9.18
N GLU A 57 9.40 7.31 8.52
CA GLU A 57 9.48 7.10 7.07
C GLU A 57 8.76 5.81 6.65
N VAL A 58 9.00 4.71 7.36
CA VAL A 58 8.34 3.43 7.09
C VAL A 58 6.83 3.58 7.29
N ILE A 59 6.38 4.11 8.43
CA ILE A 59 4.95 4.32 8.68
C ILE A 59 4.29 5.15 7.57
N GLN A 60 4.92 6.24 7.12
CA GLN A 60 4.37 7.11 6.08
C GLN A 60 4.33 6.44 4.71
N ALA A 61 5.34 5.64 4.36
CA ALA A 61 5.36 4.90 3.10
C ALA A 61 4.16 3.94 3.00
N TYR A 62 3.87 3.20 4.08
CA TYR A 62 2.77 2.24 4.09
C TYR A 62 1.40 2.92 4.18
N ARG A 63 1.27 4.03 4.92
CA ARG A 63 0.06 4.87 4.88
C ARG A 63 -0.24 5.36 3.47
N HIS A 64 0.78 5.83 2.77
CA HIS A 64 0.63 6.30 1.39
C HIS A 64 0.16 5.17 0.46
N ARG A 65 0.68 3.94 0.61
CA ARG A 65 0.21 2.77 -0.17
C ARG A 65 -1.27 2.46 0.06
N VAL A 66 -1.71 2.48 1.32
CA VAL A 66 -3.13 2.29 1.66
C VAL A 66 -3.98 3.40 1.03
N MET A 67 -3.58 4.66 1.17
CA MET A 67 -4.30 5.79 0.58
C MET A 67 -4.41 5.70 -0.95
N LEU A 68 -3.32 5.29 -1.61
CA LEU A 68 -3.29 5.10 -3.06
C LEU A 68 -4.33 4.09 -3.55
N ARG A 69 -4.59 3.04 -2.75
CA ARG A 69 -5.60 2.03 -3.07
C ARG A 69 -7.02 2.49 -2.73
N CYS A 70 -7.17 3.28 -1.68
CA CYS A 70 -8.45 3.88 -1.30
C CYS A 70 -8.88 5.01 -2.24
N ASP A 71 -7.96 5.62 -3.00
CA ASP A 71 -8.26 6.64 -4.01
C ASP A 71 -8.53 5.98 -5.39
N PRO A 72 -9.80 5.86 -5.81
CA PRO A 72 -10.16 5.25 -7.08
C PRO A 72 -9.63 6.03 -8.29
N HIS A 73 -9.43 7.35 -8.18
CA HIS A 73 -8.88 8.17 -9.25
C HIS A 73 -7.37 7.97 -9.40
N ALA A 74 -6.64 7.90 -8.28
CA ALA A 74 -5.22 7.59 -8.28
C ALA A 74 -4.96 6.17 -8.84
N MET A 75 -5.76 5.19 -8.43
CA MET A 75 -5.63 3.82 -8.94
C MET A 75 -5.96 3.71 -10.44
N ALA A 76 -6.97 4.44 -10.91
CA ALA A 76 -7.29 4.52 -12.34
C ALA A 76 -6.15 5.15 -13.16
N ALA A 77 -5.51 6.21 -12.64
CA ALA A 77 -4.37 6.84 -13.29
C ALA A 77 -3.16 5.89 -13.41
N LEU A 78 -2.86 5.11 -12.34
CA LEU A 78 -1.78 4.12 -12.35
C LEU A 78 -2.06 2.96 -13.31
N THR A 79 -3.30 2.48 -13.34
CA THR A 79 -3.71 1.40 -14.25
C THR A 79 -3.58 1.83 -15.71
N ARG A 80 -4.01 3.06 -16.03
CA ARG A 80 -3.86 3.64 -17.36
C ARG A 80 -2.40 3.77 -17.78
N SER A 81 -1.56 4.34 -16.91
CA SER A 81 -0.12 4.48 -17.19
C SER A 81 0.55 3.11 -17.43
N THR A 82 0.18 2.09 -16.66
CA THR A 82 0.72 0.73 -16.84
C THR A 82 0.33 0.12 -18.17
N ALA A 83 -0.93 0.32 -18.61
CA ALA A 83 -1.40 -0.13 -19.91
C ALA A 83 -0.67 0.57 -21.06
N ASP A 84 -0.48 1.88 -20.96
CA ASP A 84 0.22 2.70 -21.96
C ASP A 84 1.69 2.25 -22.11
N VAL A 85 2.40 2.03 -20.99
CA VAL A 85 3.78 1.55 -20.99
C VAL A 85 3.88 0.13 -21.58
N SER A 86 2.96 -0.76 -21.22
CA SER A 86 2.92 -2.14 -21.73
C SER A 86 2.69 -2.16 -23.25
N PHE A 87 1.80 -1.29 -23.73
CA PHE A 87 1.53 -1.12 -25.16
C PHE A 87 2.75 -0.59 -25.91
N GLU A 88 3.41 0.44 -25.38
CA GLU A 88 4.61 1.01 -26.01
C GLU A 88 5.78 0.00 -26.05
N LEU A 89 5.95 -0.78 -24.98
CA LEU A 89 6.95 -1.85 -24.92
C LEU A 89 6.68 -2.93 -25.98
N GLY A 90 5.43 -3.37 -26.13
CA GLY A 90 5.03 -4.34 -27.16
C GLY A 90 5.28 -3.84 -28.58
N ARG A 91 4.99 -2.56 -28.84
CA ARG A 91 5.28 -1.91 -30.13
C ARG A 91 6.78 -1.92 -30.44
N LYS A 92 7.61 -1.47 -29.50
CA LYS A 92 9.08 -1.43 -29.68
C LYS A 92 9.69 -2.82 -29.90
N MET A 93 9.19 -3.84 -29.19
CA MET A 93 9.65 -5.22 -29.37
C MET A 93 9.28 -5.75 -30.77
N SER A 94 8.08 -5.43 -31.26
CA SER A 94 7.60 -5.83 -32.60
C SER A 94 8.39 -5.12 -33.72
N GLU A 95 8.67 -3.82 -33.56
CA GLU A 95 9.51 -3.04 -34.49
C GLU A 95 10.95 -3.56 -34.55
N ARG A 96 11.49 -4.07 -33.43
CA ARG A 96 12.82 -4.71 -33.38
C ARG A 96 12.87 -6.08 -34.05
N ASN A 97 11.78 -6.84 -34.01
CA ASN A 97 11.72 -8.20 -34.55
C ASN A 97 11.40 -8.24 -36.06
N ALA A 98 10.97 -7.13 -36.64
CA ALA A 98 10.63 -6.98 -38.07
C ALA A 98 11.79 -6.43 -38.93
N ARG A 99 12.99 -6.25 -38.35
CA ARG A 99 14.24 -5.87 -39.01
C ARG A 99 15.23 -7.03 -38.94
#